data_AF-A0A2S0NDQ5-F1
#
_entry.id   AF-A0A2S0NDQ5-F1
#
_cell.length_a   1.000
_cell.length_b   1.000
_cell.length_c   1.000
_cell.angle_alpha   90.00
_cell.angle_beta   90.00
_cell.angle_gamma   90.00
#
_symmetry.space_group_name_H-M   'P 1'
#
loop_
_entity.id
_entity.type
_entity.pdbx_description
1 polymer ?
#
loop_
_entity_poly.entity_id
_entity_poly.type
_entity_poly.pdbx_seq_one_letter_code
_entity_poly.pdbx_strand_id
1 'polypeptide(L)'
;MTDREAKDRSDPAIMGRRLVAVSIDEASIGRSSADIEHERAVAIYDLIEENSFCPVGVETGPFTLHISLADGKLVLDVKHEDGRQVVTHILSLTPFRRIVKDYFMICDSYYDAIRTATPAQIETIDMARRGLHNEGSETLRERLKDKLDFDFDTARRLFTLISVLHWKG
;
A
#
# COMPACT_ATOMS: atom_id res chain seq x y z
N MET A 1 -27.90 13.65 -33.55
CA MET A 1 -26.43 13.56 -33.41
C MET A 1 -26.19 13.14 -31.97
N THR A 2 -25.71 11.91 -31.80
CA THR A 2 -26.02 10.95 -30.73
C THR A 2 -25.26 11.12 -29.40
N ASP A 3 -26.00 11.20 -28.29
CA ASP A 3 -26.01 10.33 -27.08
C ASP A 3 -24.81 9.38 -26.80
N ARG A 4 -23.55 9.82 -26.85
CA ARG A 4 -22.40 8.93 -26.60
C ARG A 4 -21.36 9.33 -25.54
N GLU A 5 -21.55 10.40 -24.76
CA GLU A 5 -20.49 10.83 -23.82
C GLU A 5 -20.93 11.02 -22.35
N ALA A 6 -22.02 10.38 -21.91
CA ALA A 6 -22.43 10.42 -20.50
C ALA A 6 -22.83 9.04 -19.93
N LYS A 7 -22.18 7.96 -20.39
CA LYS A 7 -22.47 6.60 -19.92
C LYS A 7 -21.19 5.90 -19.47
N ASP A 8 -20.63 6.33 -18.33
CA ASP A 8 -19.70 5.47 -17.58
C ASP A 8 -19.52 5.85 -16.09
N ARG A 9 -20.60 6.15 -15.36
CA ARG A 9 -20.52 6.40 -13.90
C ARG A 9 -21.40 5.52 -13.02
N SER A 10 -21.98 4.45 -13.56
CA SER A 10 -22.78 3.54 -12.73
C SER A 10 -23.06 2.25 -13.47
N ASP A 11 -22.06 1.38 -13.55
CA ASP A 11 -22.31 -0.07 -13.67
C ASP A 11 -22.48 -0.62 -12.24
N PRO A 12 -23.66 -1.17 -11.87
CA PRO A 12 -23.88 -1.76 -10.56
C PRO A 12 -22.91 -2.91 -10.22
N ALA A 13 -22.29 -3.53 -11.23
CA ALA A 13 -21.25 -4.54 -11.04
C ALA A 13 -19.91 -3.97 -10.52
N ILE A 14 -19.73 -2.64 -10.57
CA ILE A 14 -18.57 -1.91 -10.03
C ILE A 14 -18.94 -1.19 -8.71
N MET A 15 -20.04 -1.55 -8.05
CA MET A 15 -20.27 -1.06 -6.69
C MET A 15 -19.37 -1.83 -5.70
N GLY A 16 -18.32 -1.16 -5.22
CA GLY A 16 -17.57 -1.59 -4.05
C GLY A 16 -16.25 -2.34 -4.31
N ARG A 17 -15.64 -2.28 -5.50
CA ARG A 17 -14.26 -2.78 -5.70
C ARG A 17 -13.21 -1.85 -5.06
N ARG A 18 -13.32 -1.62 -3.75
CA ARG A 18 -12.45 -0.72 -2.99
C ARG A 18 -12.35 -1.13 -1.53
N LEU A 19 -11.30 -0.67 -0.89
CA LEU A 19 -11.15 -0.60 0.56
C LEU A 19 -11.91 0.60 1.11
N VAL A 20 -12.67 0.37 2.17
CA VAL A 20 -13.36 1.41 2.97
C VAL A 20 -12.77 1.57 4.37
N ALA A 21 -12.03 0.57 4.84
CA ALA A 21 -11.28 0.64 6.09
C ALA A 21 -9.98 -0.16 5.99
N VAL A 22 -8.93 0.35 6.62
CA VAL A 22 -7.65 -0.34 6.79
C VAL A 22 -7.25 -0.25 8.25
N SER A 23 -6.84 -1.37 8.83
CA SER A 23 -6.38 -1.44 10.23
C SER A 23 -5.09 -2.23 10.34
N ILE A 24 -4.32 -1.96 11.39
CA ILE A 24 -3.02 -2.57 11.65
C ILE A 24 -3.11 -3.30 13.00
N ASP A 25 -2.58 -4.52 13.06
CA ASP A 25 -2.42 -5.24 14.31
C ASP A 25 -1.18 -4.74 15.07
N GLU A 26 -1.41 -3.85 16.04
CA GLU A 26 -0.33 -3.32 16.90
C GLU A 26 0.40 -4.42 17.69
N ALA A 27 -0.26 -5.54 17.99
CA ALA A 27 0.33 -6.62 18.79
C ALA A 27 1.47 -7.32 18.03
N SER A 28 1.31 -7.61 16.74
CA SER A 28 2.33 -8.25 15.92
C SER A 28 3.33 -7.28 15.29
N ILE A 29 2.90 -6.05 14.96
CA ILE A 29 3.75 -5.06 14.30
C ILE A 29 4.56 -4.24 15.31
N GLY A 30 4.11 -4.20 16.57
CA GLY A 30 4.79 -3.50 17.65
C GLY A 30 4.45 -2.01 17.70
N ARG A 31 4.67 -1.41 18.87
CA ARG A 31 4.45 0.02 19.09
C ARG A 31 5.48 0.85 18.33
N SER A 32 5.03 1.98 17.80
CA SER A 32 5.86 2.92 17.05
C SER A 32 5.90 4.30 17.72
N SER A 33 6.81 5.17 17.27
CA SER A 33 6.82 6.57 17.71
C SER A 33 5.61 7.32 17.16
N ALA A 34 5.32 8.50 17.73
CA ALA A 34 4.23 9.36 17.26
C ALA A 34 4.37 9.73 15.78
N ASP A 35 5.59 9.97 15.31
CA ASP A 35 5.86 10.29 13.90
C ASP A 35 5.50 9.12 12.98
N ILE A 36 5.84 7.88 13.36
CA ILE A 36 5.51 6.69 12.56
C ILE A 36 4.00 6.46 12.55
N GLU A 37 3.33 6.66 13.67
CA GLU A 37 1.87 6.52 13.73
C GLU A 37 1.16 7.58 12.89
N HIS A 38 1.71 8.79 12.84
CA HIS A 38 1.24 9.83 11.93
C HIS A 38 1.41 9.42 10.46
N GLU A 39 2.60 8.94 10.07
CA GLU A 39 2.86 8.46 8.70
C GLU A 39 1.94 7.29 8.31
N ARG A 40 1.66 6.37 9.24
CA ARG A 40 0.68 5.28 9.03
C ARG A 40 -0.73 5.81 8.81
N ALA A 41 -1.17 6.74 9.64
CA ALA A 41 -2.50 7.34 9.50
C ALA A 41 -2.66 8.06 8.15
N VAL A 42 -1.64 8.81 7.72
CA VAL A 42 -1.62 9.47 6.39
C VAL A 42 -1.66 8.42 5.28
N ALA A 43 -0.82 7.39 5.33
CA ALA A 43 -0.81 6.34 4.30
C ALA A 43 -2.12 5.54 4.24
N ILE A 44 -2.78 5.29 5.38
CA ILE A 44 -4.11 4.66 5.44
C ILE A 44 -5.16 5.59 4.81
N TYR A 45 -5.15 6.87 5.16
CA TYR A 45 -6.07 7.85 4.62
C TYR A 45 -5.96 7.92 3.10
N ASP A 46 -4.74 8.09 2.58
CA ASP A 46 -4.48 8.16 1.15
C ASP A 46 -4.95 6.89 0.41
N LEU A 47 -4.70 5.70 1.01
CA LEU A 47 -5.15 4.43 0.47
C LEU A 47 -6.68 4.30 0.44
N ILE A 48 -7.39 4.71 1.50
CA ILE A 48 -8.85 4.63 1.54
C ILE A 48 -9.49 5.64 0.58
N GLU A 49 -8.92 6.84 0.47
CA GLU A 49 -9.45 7.92 -0.36
C GLU A 49 -9.51 7.53 -1.83
N GLU A 50 -8.43 6.94 -2.36
CA GLU A 50 -8.35 6.56 -3.77
C GLU A 50 -7.69 5.19 -3.96
N ASN A 51 -8.53 4.17 -4.16
CA ASN A 51 -8.09 2.83 -4.49
C ASN A 51 -9.08 2.07 -5.40
N SER A 52 -8.53 1.11 -6.13
CA SER A 52 -9.21 0.02 -6.79
C SER A 52 -8.67 -1.28 -6.19
N PHE A 53 -9.53 -2.02 -5.48
CA PHE A 53 -9.11 -3.21 -4.73
C PHE A 53 -10.19 -4.27 -4.74
N CYS A 54 -9.85 -5.49 -5.17
CA CYS A 54 -10.75 -6.62 -5.11
C CYS A 54 -10.01 -7.95 -5.01
N PRO A 55 -10.40 -8.87 -4.13
CA PRO A 55 -9.94 -10.25 -4.20
C PRO A 55 -10.35 -10.92 -5.51
N VAL A 56 -9.45 -11.73 -6.08
CA VAL A 56 -9.71 -12.49 -7.32
C VAL A 56 -10.82 -13.52 -7.05
N GLY A 57 -11.80 -13.58 -7.96
CA GLY A 57 -12.96 -14.46 -7.83
C GLY A 57 -14.07 -13.92 -6.92
N VAL A 58 -13.97 -12.67 -6.46
CA VAL A 58 -15.03 -11.97 -5.73
C VAL A 58 -15.59 -10.86 -6.60
N GLU A 59 -16.92 -10.80 -6.72
CA GLU A 59 -17.59 -9.89 -7.64
C GLU A 59 -17.94 -8.54 -7.00
N THR A 60 -18.23 -8.52 -5.69
CA THR A 60 -18.77 -7.33 -5.00
C THR A 60 -18.02 -7.03 -3.69
N GLY A 61 -17.84 -5.73 -3.40
CA GLY A 61 -17.42 -5.24 -2.08
C GLY A 61 -18.46 -4.25 -1.51
N PRO A 62 -18.07 -3.27 -0.68
CA PRO A 62 -16.72 -2.86 -0.30
C PRO A 62 -16.00 -3.82 0.66
N PHE A 63 -14.69 -3.63 0.79
CA PHE A 63 -13.80 -4.45 1.59
C PHE A 63 -13.15 -3.67 2.73
N THR A 64 -12.79 -4.39 3.78
CA THR A 64 -11.89 -3.92 4.82
C THR A 64 -10.61 -4.75 4.78
N LEU A 65 -9.47 -4.10 5.05
CA LEU A 65 -8.17 -4.75 5.12
C LEU A 65 -7.62 -4.64 6.53
N HIS A 66 -7.25 -5.77 7.11
CA HIS A 66 -6.50 -5.84 8.35
C HIS A 66 -5.11 -6.38 8.06
N ILE A 67 -4.08 -5.65 8.51
CA ILE A 67 -2.68 -5.95 8.23
C ILE A 67 -1.98 -6.36 9.52
N SER A 68 -1.31 -7.51 9.50
CA SER A 68 -0.54 -8.02 10.63
C SER A 68 0.75 -8.71 10.20
N LEU A 69 1.58 -9.11 11.16
CA LEU A 69 2.78 -9.93 10.94
C LEU A 69 2.65 -11.30 11.60
N ALA A 70 3.00 -12.35 10.86
CA ALA A 70 3.11 -13.72 11.38
C ALA A 70 4.40 -14.37 10.88
N ASP A 71 5.28 -14.76 11.80
CA ASP A 71 6.60 -15.35 11.49
C ASP A 71 7.41 -14.53 10.47
N GLY A 72 7.41 -13.20 10.61
CA GLY A 72 8.09 -12.28 9.69
C GLY A 72 7.48 -12.21 8.28
N LYS A 73 6.24 -12.68 8.10
CA LYS A 73 5.46 -12.57 6.87
C LYS A 73 4.32 -11.57 7.07
N LEU A 74 4.02 -10.81 6.02
CA LEU A 74 2.89 -9.89 6.00
C LEU A 74 1.60 -10.69 5.81
N VAL A 75 0.63 -10.44 6.67
CA VAL A 75 -0.71 -11.03 6.57
C VAL A 75 -1.67 -9.92 6.14
N LEU A 76 -2.38 -10.16 5.05
CA LEU A 76 -3.43 -9.30 4.52
C LEU A 76 -4.76 -10.04 4.71
N ASP A 77 -5.51 -9.66 5.74
CA ASP A 77 -6.82 -10.20 6.06
C ASP A 77 -7.91 -9.31 5.45
N VAL A 78 -8.65 -9.84 4.49
CA VAL A 78 -9.68 -9.12 3.73
C VAL A 78 -11.06 -9.61 4.14
N LYS A 79 -11.92 -8.67 4.51
CA LYS A 79 -13.32 -8.91 4.88
C LYS A 79 -14.24 -8.00 4.09
N HIS A 80 -15.51 -8.35 4.02
CA HIS A 80 -16.55 -7.39 3.65
C HIS A 80 -16.69 -6.33 4.76
N GLU A 81 -17.30 -5.20 4.43
CA GLU A 81 -17.61 -4.13 5.41
C GLU A 81 -18.45 -4.62 6.60
N ASP A 82 -19.34 -5.59 6.38
CA ASP A 82 -20.13 -6.24 7.44
C ASP A 82 -19.34 -7.21 8.33
N GLY A 83 -18.03 -7.35 8.09
CA GLY A 83 -17.12 -8.20 8.86
C GLY A 83 -17.05 -9.65 8.41
N ARG A 84 -17.82 -10.06 7.37
CA ARG A 84 -17.71 -11.42 6.82
C ARG A 84 -16.34 -11.66 6.19
N GLN A 85 -15.73 -12.79 6.53
CA GLN A 85 -14.45 -13.21 5.97
C GLN A 85 -14.51 -13.38 4.45
N VAL A 86 -13.53 -12.82 3.74
CA VAL A 86 -13.36 -13.04 2.30
C VAL A 86 -12.14 -13.92 2.04
N VAL A 87 -10.96 -13.44 2.40
CA VAL A 87 -9.71 -14.16 2.17
C VAL A 87 -8.60 -13.65 3.08
N THR A 88 -7.63 -14.50 3.39
CA THR A 88 -6.40 -14.10 4.06
C THR A 88 -5.21 -14.48 3.20
N HIS A 89 -4.34 -13.52 2.91
CA HIS A 89 -3.11 -13.75 2.15
C HIS A 89 -1.88 -13.55 3.03
N ILE A 90 -0.99 -14.55 3.02
CA ILE A 90 0.30 -14.47 3.68
C ILE A 90 1.36 -14.24 2.62
N LEU A 91 2.11 -13.16 2.75
CA LEU A 91 3.12 -12.70 1.82
C LEU A 91 4.50 -12.72 2.50
N SER A 92 5.41 -13.50 1.93
CA SER A 92 6.82 -13.41 2.31
C SER A 92 7.34 -12.02 1.99
N LEU A 93 7.93 -11.37 2.98
CA LEU A 93 8.50 -10.05 2.80
C LEU A 93 9.93 -10.08 2.21
N THR A 94 10.56 -11.26 2.08
CA THR A 94 11.92 -11.43 1.54
C THR A 94 12.17 -10.68 0.20
N PRO A 95 11.25 -10.69 -0.78
CA PRO A 95 11.44 -9.97 -2.05
C PRO A 95 11.60 -8.45 -1.89
N PHE A 96 11.07 -7.87 -0.80
CA PHE A 96 11.10 -6.42 -0.57
C PHE A 96 12.33 -5.97 0.22
N ARG A 97 13.12 -6.90 0.79
CA ARG A 97 14.24 -6.56 1.69
C ARG A 97 15.25 -5.60 1.06
N ARG A 98 15.60 -5.82 -0.21
CA ARG A 98 16.53 -4.93 -0.93
C ARG A 98 15.95 -3.53 -1.09
N ILE A 99 14.72 -3.43 -1.58
CA ILE A 99 14.02 -2.16 -1.84
C ILE A 99 13.89 -1.35 -0.55
N VAL A 100 13.49 -2.00 0.54
CA VAL A 100 13.36 -1.37 1.86
C VAL A 100 14.73 -0.92 2.40
N LYS A 101 15.77 -1.74 2.25
CA LYS A 101 17.13 -1.39 2.67
C LYS A 101 17.67 -0.17 1.89
N ASP A 102 17.49 -0.16 0.58
CA ASP A 102 17.92 0.93 -0.30
C ASP A 102 17.13 2.21 0.01
N TYR A 103 15.84 2.08 0.36
CA TYR A 103 15.00 3.20 0.78
C TYR A 103 15.55 3.86 2.05
N PHE A 104 15.89 3.08 3.08
CA PHE A 104 16.48 3.60 4.30
C PHE A 104 17.81 4.33 4.03
N MET A 105 18.68 3.79 3.17
CA MET A 105 19.93 4.47 2.79
C MET A 105 19.70 5.82 2.10
N ILE A 106 18.67 5.92 1.25
CA ILE A 106 18.29 7.18 0.59
C ILE A 106 17.72 8.17 1.61
N CYS A 107 16.87 7.71 2.54
CA CYS A 107 16.32 8.56 3.60
C CYS A 107 17.41 9.10 4.54
N ASP A 108 18.38 8.28 4.94
CA ASP A 108 19.53 8.72 5.73
C ASP A 108 20.35 9.77 4.96
N SER A 109 20.61 9.51 3.67
CA SER A 109 21.30 10.46 2.79
C SER A 109 20.52 11.76 2.61
N TYR A 110 19.18 11.73 2.63
CA TYR A 110 18.33 12.91 2.52
C TYR A 110 18.48 13.82 3.75
N TYR A 111 18.55 13.25 4.96
CA TYR A 111 18.73 14.05 6.18
C TYR A 111 20.07 14.79 6.20
N ASP A 112 21.13 14.13 5.74
CA ASP A 112 22.44 14.76 5.60
C ASP A 112 22.43 15.81 4.47
N ALA A 113 21.76 15.50 3.36
CA ALA A 113 21.72 16.36 2.18
C ALA A 113 20.84 17.60 2.36
N ILE A 114 19.67 17.53 2.99
CA ILE A 114 18.70 18.65 2.99
C ILE A 114 19.25 19.95 3.61
N ARG A 115 20.26 19.84 4.47
CA ARG A 115 20.89 21.00 5.10
C ARG A 115 21.88 21.73 4.19
N THR A 116 22.43 21.06 3.17
CA THR A 116 23.56 21.58 2.38
C THR A 116 23.44 21.36 0.87
N ALA A 117 22.51 20.53 0.42
CA ALA A 117 22.33 20.14 -0.97
C ALA A 117 21.58 21.21 -1.76
N THR A 118 21.90 21.27 -3.05
CA THR A 118 21.21 22.13 -4.00
C THR A 118 19.81 21.57 -4.32
N PRO A 119 18.86 22.39 -4.78
CA PRO A 119 17.53 21.92 -5.18
C PRO A 119 17.55 20.77 -6.19
N ALA A 120 18.48 20.80 -7.16
CA ALA A 120 18.62 19.73 -8.16
C ALA A 120 19.07 18.38 -7.54
N GLN A 121 19.90 18.43 -6.50
CA GLN A 121 20.30 17.23 -5.77
C GLN A 121 19.14 16.67 -4.93
N ILE A 122 18.35 17.55 -4.29
CA ILE A 122 17.14 17.15 -3.56
C ILE A 122 16.14 16.49 -4.51
N GLU A 123 15.91 17.07 -5.69
CA GLU A 123 15.05 16.49 -6.72
C GLU A 123 15.54 15.10 -7.17
N THR A 124 16.85 14.94 -7.35
CA THR A 124 17.46 13.65 -7.69
C THR A 124 17.20 12.59 -6.61
N ILE A 125 17.32 12.97 -5.33
CA ILE A 125 17.02 12.10 -4.19
C ILE A 125 15.53 11.74 -4.18
N ASP A 126 14.64 12.71 -4.40
CA ASP A 126 13.20 12.47 -4.45
C ASP A 126 12.79 11.55 -5.61
N MET A 127 13.42 11.72 -6.78
CA MET A 127 13.24 10.81 -7.91
C MET A 127 13.67 9.39 -7.57
N ALA A 128 14.82 9.21 -6.92
CA ALA A 128 15.31 7.90 -6.50
C ALA A 128 14.37 7.25 -5.46
N ARG A 129 13.87 8.03 -4.50
CA ARG A 129 12.86 7.58 -3.52
C ARG A 129 11.59 7.12 -4.22
N ARG A 130 11.08 7.91 -5.18
CA ARG A 130 9.90 7.52 -5.97
C ARG A 130 10.13 6.24 -6.76
N GLY A 131 11.33 6.06 -7.32
CA GLY A 131 11.74 4.84 -8.02
C GLY A 131 11.63 3.59 -7.16
N LEU A 132 12.11 3.65 -5.91
CA LEU A 132 12.01 2.52 -4.98
C LEU A 132 10.57 2.16 -4.61
N HIS A 133 9.70 3.17 -4.39
CA HIS A 133 8.28 2.89 -4.19
C HIS A 133 7.65 2.24 -5.42
N ASN A 134 8.01 2.68 -6.63
CA ASN A 134 7.50 2.07 -7.86
C ASN A 134 7.95 0.60 -7.97
N GLU A 135 9.24 0.31 -7.75
CA GLU A 135 9.76 -1.06 -7.76
C GLU A 135 9.07 -1.96 -6.71
N GLY A 136 8.86 -1.42 -5.50
CA GLY A 136 8.12 -2.10 -4.44
C GLY A 136 6.67 -2.39 -4.82
N SER A 137 6.02 -1.46 -5.50
CA SER A 137 4.63 -1.58 -5.97
C SER A 137 4.50 -2.63 -7.07
N GLU A 138 5.42 -2.66 -8.03
CA GLU A 138 5.48 -3.69 -9.08
C GLU A 138 5.70 -5.07 -8.47
N THR A 139 6.64 -5.18 -7.53
CA THR A 139 6.89 -6.42 -6.79
C THR A 139 5.62 -6.85 -6.05
N LEU A 140 4.92 -5.94 -5.37
CA LEU A 140 3.69 -6.25 -4.64
C LEU A 140 2.60 -6.79 -5.57
N ARG A 141 2.39 -6.15 -6.72
CA ARG A 141 1.44 -6.59 -7.74
C ARG A 141 1.78 -7.99 -8.25
N GLU A 142 3.04 -8.23 -8.62
CA GLU A 142 3.47 -9.53 -9.16
C GLU A 142 3.26 -10.66 -8.12
N ARG A 143 3.52 -10.39 -6.85
CA ARG A 143 3.33 -11.37 -5.76
C ARG A 143 1.87 -11.66 -5.44
N LEU A 144 0.95 -10.79 -5.85
CA LEU A 144 -0.48 -10.84 -5.53
C LEU A 144 -1.39 -10.98 -6.76
N LYS A 145 -0.85 -11.02 -7.98
CA LYS A 145 -1.62 -10.98 -9.25
C LYS A 145 -2.74 -12.01 -9.38
N ASP A 146 -2.57 -13.20 -8.81
CA ASP A 146 -3.56 -14.28 -8.85
C ASP A 146 -4.46 -14.33 -7.59
N LYS A 147 -4.34 -13.32 -6.73
CA LYS A 147 -4.95 -13.27 -5.39
C LYS A 147 -5.78 -12.02 -5.17
N LEU A 148 -5.22 -10.86 -5.53
CA LEU A 148 -5.82 -9.55 -5.40
C LEU A 148 -5.64 -8.80 -6.71
N ASP A 149 -6.72 -8.23 -7.20
CA ASP A 149 -6.75 -7.29 -8.31
C ASP A 149 -6.77 -5.86 -7.77
N PHE A 150 -5.73 -5.11 -8.09
CA PHE A 150 -5.60 -3.69 -7.79
C PHE A 150 -4.72 -3.00 -8.83
N ASP A 151 -5.00 -1.72 -9.06
CA ASP A 151 -4.22 -0.89 -9.98
C ASP A 151 -2.84 -0.51 -9.39
N PHE A 152 -2.02 0.14 -10.21
CA PHE A 152 -0.66 0.52 -9.80
C PHE A 152 -0.67 1.58 -8.70
N ASP A 153 -1.60 2.54 -8.73
CA ASP A 153 -1.65 3.61 -7.74
C ASP A 153 -2.08 3.07 -6.37
N THR A 154 -3.02 2.13 -6.33
CA THR A 154 -3.39 1.36 -5.14
C THR A 154 -2.22 0.55 -4.63
N ALA A 155 -1.49 -0.14 -5.51
CA ALA A 155 -0.28 -0.87 -5.14
C ALA A 155 0.76 0.06 -4.50
N ARG A 156 0.91 1.26 -5.03
CA ARG A 156 1.84 2.27 -4.53
C ARG A 156 1.44 2.80 -3.16
N ARG A 157 0.17 3.10 -2.94
CA ARG A 157 -0.34 3.52 -1.63
C ARG A 157 -0.21 2.39 -0.59
N LEU A 158 -0.55 1.16 -0.98
CA LEU A 158 -0.38 0.00 -0.12
C LEU A 158 1.09 -0.28 0.21
N PHE A 159 2.00 -0.15 -0.77
CA PHE A 159 3.43 -0.31 -0.52
C PHE A 159 3.99 0.81 0.38
N THR A 160 3.53 2.05 0.23
CA THR A 160 3.86 3.14 1.16
C THR A 160 3.46 2.77 2.59
N LEU A 161 2.24 2.29 2.80
CA LEU A 161 1.80 1.81 4.12
C LEU A 161 2.70 0.67 4.63
N ILE A 162 3.01 -0.32 3.81
CA ILE A 162 3.88 -1.46 4.17
C ILE A 162 5.28 -0.97 4.58
N SER A 163 5.84 0.02 3.88
CA SER A 163 7.17 0.55 4.18
C SER A 163 7.24 1.23 5.56
N VAL A 164 6.15 1.84 6.02
CA VAL A 164 6.05 2.50 7.35
C VAL A 164 5.61 1.55 8.47
N LEU A 165 5.38 0.26 8.20
CA LEU A 165 5.10 -0.73 9.24
C LEU A 165 6.33 -1.04 10.12
N HIS A 166 7.51 -0.49 9.82
CA HIS A 166 8.75 -0.70 10.57
C HIS A 166 9.15 -2.18 10.64
N TRP A 167 9.74 -2.68 9.55
CA TRP A 167 10.46 -3.94 9.62
C TRP A 167 11.83 -3.72 10.29
N LYS A 168 11.98 -4.19 11.53
CA LYS A 168 13.30 -4.57 12.06
C LYS A 168 13.76 -5.84 11.32
N GLY A 169 14.42 -5.65 10.18
CA GLY A 169 15.16 -6.72 9.50
C GLY A 169 16.20 -7.32 10.42
#